data_AF-A0A7W8A396-F1
#
_entry.id   AF-A0A7W8A396-F1
#
_cell.length_a   1.000
_cell.length_b   1.000
_cell.length_c   1.000
_cell.angle_alpha   90.00
_cell.angle_beta   90.00
_cell.angle_gamma   90.00
#
_symmetry.space_group_name_H-M   'P 1'
#
loop_
_entity.id
_entity.type
_entity.pdbx_description
1 polymer ?
#
loop_
_entity_poly.entity_id
_entity_poly.type
_entity_poly.pdbx_seq_one_letter_code
_entity_poly.pdbx_strand_id
1 'polypeptide(L)'
;MNRTSTISLSALAGAAVLATGVLMMNGGAAANPSAGPRDAIVMGHGLEVVDSQTADHWVSGAQHVVTYTVTGETEQPPQDSEIERREGLTYRTVHARIDKVLWSGDGALKPPAGAWDFRTYGSAFNDNDGAGTAKFALEGRPRVEAGHTYIAALRWRDDPCSDDPAKGTWGSLGSGAILPYDGEVIGQGEYEGRVRTAVQNKALMTGESPDGALAGKLAGQKVESLLDALKRAKPIQGFGADLAETCDPEDAAG
;
A
#
# COMPACT_ATOMS: atom_id res chain seq x y z
N MET A 1 -5.88 39.65 -91.84
CA MET A 1 -6.80 40.68 -92.38
C MET A 1 -8.23 40.26 -92.06
N ASN A 2 -9.02 41.18 -91.50
CA ASN A 2 -10.49 41.21 -91.27
C ASN A 2 -11.11 40.12 -90.37
N ARG A 3 -11.60 40.47 -89.15
CA ARG A 3 -12.94 41.01 -88.79
C ARG A 3 -14.06 40.04 -89.25
N THR A 4 -14.89 39.48 -88.37
CA THR A 4 -15.97 40.18 -87.64
C THR A 4 -16.59 39.37 -86.49
N SER A 5 -17.07 40.11 -85.50
CA SER A 5 -17.86 39.75 -84.32
C SER A 5 -19.25 39.18 -84.60
N THR A 6 -19.81 38.45 -83.62
CA THR A 6 -21.24 38.56 -83.23
C THR A 6 -21.40 38.39 -81.72
N ILE A 7 -22.20 39.29 -81.15
CA ILE A 7 -22.60 39.45 -79.74
C ILE A 7 -24.00 38.83 -79.58
N SER A 8 -24.29 38.20 -78.43
CA SER A 8 -25.61 38.16 -77.74
C SER A 8 -25.38 37.64 -76.31
N LEU A 9 -25.36 38.50 -75.28
CA LEU A 9 -26.47 38.95 -74.40
C LEU A 9 -27.15 37.79 -73.64
N SER A 10 -26.81 37.58 -72.36
CA SER A 10 -27.59 38.01 -71.15
C SER A 10 -28.21 36.76 -70.50
N ALA A 11 -28.30 36.54 -69.19
CA ALA A 11 -28.39 37.40 -68.01
C ALA A 11 -27.97 36.55 -66.77
N LEU A 12 -27.25 37.10 -65.78
CA LEU A 12 -27.76 37.52 -64.43
C LEU A 12 -28.56 36.41 -63.69
N ALA A 13 -28.32 36.07 -62.42
CA ALA A 13 -27.77 36.82 -61.31
C ALA A 13 -27.45 35.91 -60.10
N GLY A 14 -26.60 36.42 -59.21
CA GLY A 14 -26.62 36.15 -57.76
C GLY A 14 -25.85 34.91 -57.29
N ALA A 15 -24.91 34.96 -56.34
CA ALA A 15 -24.50 36.01 -55.42
C ALA A 15 -23.01 35.82 -55.10
N ALA A 16 -22.37 36.90 -54.67
CA ALA A 16 -20.94 37.00 -54.49
C ALA A 16 -20.57 37.20 -53.01
N VAL A 17 -19.40 36.63 -52.65
CA VAL A 17 -18.44 37.01 -51.57
C VAL A 17 -18.95 36.79 -50.13
N LEU A 18 -18.24 36.18 -49.17
CA LEU A 18 -16.86 36.40 -48.72
C LEU A 18 -16.26 35.19 -48.00
N ALA A 19 -14.94 35.08 -48.15
CA ALA A 19 -14.06 34.11 -47.54
C ALA A 19 -13.89 34.30 -46.02
N THR A 20 -13.80 33.18 -45.31
CA THR A 20 -13.04 33.10 -44.05
C THR A 20 -12.37 31.73 -44.01
N GLY A 21 -11.04 31.72 -44.00
CA GLY A 21 -10.25 30.50 -43.81
C GLY A 21 -10.40 29.97 -42.39
N VAL A 22 -10.56 28.66 -42.26
CA VAL A 22 -10.37 27.94 -41.00
C VAL A 22 -9.33 26.86 -41.25
N LEU A 23 -8.19 26.98 -40.55
CA LEU A 23 -7.24 25.90 -40.36
C LEU A 23 -7.97 24.71 -39.71
N MET A 24 -8.05 23.59 -40.42
CA MET A 24 -8.43 22.30 -39.82
C MET A 24 -7.15 21.52 -39.51
N MET A 25 -6.53 21.82 -38.37
CA MET A 25 -5.71 20.83 -37.66
C MET A 25 -6.62 20.11 -36.67
N ASN A 26 -6.86 18.81 -36.87
CA ASN A 26 -6.97 17.76 -35.84
C ASN A 26 -7.61 16.52 -36.44
N GLY A 27 -6.77 15.56 -36.82
CA GLY A 27 -7.18 14.23 -37.27
C GLY A 27 -6.56 13.16 -36.38
N GLY A 28 -7.09 13.02 -35.16
CA GLY A 28 -7.14 11.79 -34.38
C GLY A 28 -5.82 11.11 -34.03
N ALA A 29 -5.14 11.58 -32.98
CA ALA A 29 -4.49 10.63 -32.10
C ALA A 29 -5.60 9.73 -31.54
N ALA A 30 -5.59 8.44 -31.88
CA ALA A 30 -6.45 7.46 -31.27
C ALA A 30 -6.24 7.54 -29.75
N ALA A 31 -7.23 8.10 -29.05
CA ALA A 31 -7.30 7.98 -27.61
C ALA A 31 -7.38 6.48 -27.32
N ASN A 32 -6.32 5.93 -26.72
CA ASN A 32 -6.39 4.63 -26.09
C ASN A 32 -7.56 4.66 -25.10
N PRO A 33 -8.54 3.77 -25.23
CA PRO A 33 -9.61 3.68 -24.24
C PRO A 33 -8.98 3.20 -22.93
N SER A 34 -8.89 4.13 -21.99
CA SER A 34 -8.93 3.92 -20.54
C SER A 34 -8.12 2.74 -19.99
N ALA A 35 -6.90 3.03 -19.50
CA ALA A 35 -6.45 2.36 -18.28
C ALA A 35 -7.51 2.65 -17.21
N GLY A 36 -8.33 1.65 -16.88
CA GLY A 36 -9.44 1.81 -15.94
C GLY A 36 -8.96 2.08 -14.50
N PRO A 37 -9.88 2.34 -13.55
CA PRO A 37 -9.63 2.68 -12.13
C PRO A 37 -8.78 1.68 -11.32
N ARG A 38 -8.38 0.53 -11.88
CA ARG A 38 -7.78 -0.59 -11.15
C ARG A 38 -6.33 -0.39 -10.72
N ASP A 39 -5.59 0.51 -11.39
CA ASP A 39 -4.20 0.84 -11.03
C ASP A 39 -4.09 2.09 -10.16
N ALA A 40 -5.22 2.74 -9.84
CA ALA A 40 -5.22 3.86 -8.92
C ALA A 40 -4.97 3.37 -7.49
N ILE A 41 -4.03 4.02 -6.80
CA ILE A 41 -3.83 3.85 -5.36
C ILE A 41 -4.47 5.04 -4.65
N VAL A 42 -5.45 4.76 -3.80
CA VAL A 42 -5.98 5.71 -2.83
C VAL A 42 -5.10 5.67 -1.59
N MET A 43 -4.59 6.84 -1.19
CA MET A 43 -3.75 6.98 -0.01
C MET A 43 -4.61 7.33 1.21
N GLY A 44 -4.46 6.56 2.28
CA GLY A 44 -4.99 6.89 3.60
C GLY A 44 -3.91 7.42 4.52
N HIS A 45 -4.31 8.25 5.47
CA HIS A 45 -3.46 8.71 6.57
C HIS A 45 -4.08 8.23 7.89
N GLY A 46 -3.25 7.86 8.85
CA GLY A 46 -3.71 7.42 10.15
C GLY A 46 -2.58 7.38 11.16
N LEU A 47 -2.93 7.58 12.42
CA LEU A 47 -2.01 7.38 13.54
C LEU A 47 -2.04 5.90 13.92
N GLU A 48 -0.87 5.33 14.17
CA GLU A 48 -0.79 4.01 14.78
C GLU A 48 -1.07 4.12 16.27
N VAL A 49 -1.84 3.18 16.82
CA VAL A 49 -2.08 3.10 18.27
C VAL A 49 -0.76 2.92 19.01
N VAL A 50 0.20 2.22 18.39
CA VAL A 50 1.53 1.96 18.95
C VAL A 50 2.58 2.42 17.98
N ASP A 51 3.50 3.26 18.46
CA ASP A 51 4.65 3.64 17.65
C ASP A 51 5.52 2.40 17.41
N SER A 52 5.72 2.10 16.13
CA SER A 52 6.50 0.96 15.66
C SER A 52 7.66 1.40 14.76
N GLN A 53 8.02 2.68 14.77
CA GLN A 53 8.93 3.29 13.79
C GLN A 53 10.42 3.24 14.14
N THR A 54 10.80 2.82 15.34
CA THR A 54 12.20 2.83 15.83
C THR A 54 12.69 1.43 16.23
N ALA A 55 14.01 1.25 16.28
CA ALA A 55 14.59 -0.01 16.77
C ALA A 55 14.24 -0.25 18.24
N ASP A 56 14.14 0.81 19.05
CA ASP A 56 13.70 0.75 20.45
C ASP A 56 12.27 0.19 20.54
N HIS A 57 11.34 0.68 19.71
CA HIS A 57 9.98 0.11 19.62
C HIS A 57 9.98 -1.36 19.23
N TRP A 58 10.83 -1.74 18.27
CA TRP A 58 10.92 -3.13 17.82
C TRP A 58 11.39 -4.07 18.93
N VAL A 59 12.48 -3.75 19.62
CA VAL A 59 12.98 -4.59 20.73
C VAL A 59 12.10 -4.54 21.98
N SER A 60 11.20 -3.55 22.08
CA SER A 60 10.25 -3.44 23.19
C SER A 60 9.05 -4.36 23.05
N GLY A 61 8.54 -4.52 21.83
CA GLY A 61 7.29 -5.25 21.60
C GLY A 61 7.41 -6.51 20.78
N ALA A 62 8.41 -6.63 19.91
CA ALA A 62 8.51 -7.78 19.01
C ALA A 62 9.13 -8.96 19.74
N GLN A 63 8.61 -10.15 19.44
CA GLN A 63 9.24 -11.41 19.82
C GLN A 63 10.20 -11.89 18.74
N HIS A 64 9.91 -11.60 17.47
CA HIS A 64 10.80 -11.92 16.36
C HIS A 64 10.90 -10.77 15.36
N VAL A 65 12.04 -10.65 14.72
CA VAL A 65 12.17 -9.94 13.44
C VAL A 65 12.47 -10.97 12.38
N VAL A 66 11.73 -10.95 11.29
CA VAL A 66 11.78 -11.96 10.24
C VAL A 66 11.87 -11.33 8.86
N THR A 67 12.45 -12.05 7.90
CA THR A 67 12.17 -11.82 6.48
C THR A 67 11.03 -12.73 6.06
N TYR A 68 10.15 -12.22 5.21
CA TYR A 68 9.07 -13.00 4.62
C TYR A 68 8.79 -12.57 3.19
N THR A 69 8.28 -13.50 2.39
CA THR A 69 7.88 -13.26 1.01
C THR A 69 6.37 -13.44 0.90
N VAL A 70 5.69 -12.47 0.29
CA VAL A 70 4.25 -12.56 0.04
C VAL A 70 4.02 -13.47 -1.17
N THR A 71 3.32 -14.56 -0.95
CA THR A 71 3.07 -15.60 -1.96
C THR A 71 1.73 -15.42 -2.66
N GLY A 72 0.80 -14.66 -2.08
CA GLY A 72 -0.48 -14.36 -2.67
C GLY A 72 -1.37 -13.52 -1.76
N GLU A 73 -2.58 -13.25 -2.23
CA GLU A 73 -3.61 -12.54 -1.47
C GLU A 73 -5.01 -13.07 -1.83
N THR A 74 -5.93 -12.97 -0.88
CA THR A 74 -7.35 -13.24 -1.08
C THR A 74 -8.14 -12.02 -0.64
N GLU A 75 -8.88 -11.39 -1.56
CA GLU A 75 -9.78 -10.29 -1.23
C GLU A 75 -10.92 -10.76 -0.32
N GLN A 76 -11.28 -9.91 0.65
CA GLN A 76 -12.47 -10.13 1.47
C GLN A 76 -13.62 -9.29 0.91
N PRO A 77 -14.85 -9.82 0.91
CA PRO A 77 -16.02 -9.04 0.51
C PRO A 77 -16.20 -7.84 1.46
N PRO A 78 -16.82 -6.74 0.98
CA PRO A 78 -17.26 -5.66 1.85
C PRO A 78 -18.21 -6.19 2.94
N GLN A 79 -18.18 -5.55 4.11
CA GLN A 79 -19.14 -5.81 5.18
C GLN A 79 -20.52 -5.23 4.85
N ASP A 80 -21.57 -5.76 5.48
CA ASP A 80 -22.96 -5.32 5.26
C ASP A 80 -23.14 -3.80 5.40
N SER A 81 -22.46 -3.20 6.40
CA SER A 81 -22.53 -1.76 6.63
C SER A 81 -21.87 -0.90 5.53
N GLU A 82 -20.92 -1.47 4.78
CA GLU A 82 -20.26 -0.82 3.64
C GLU A 82 -21.11 -0.99 2.38
N ILE A 83 -21.75 -2.16 2.22
CA ILE A 83 -22.73 -2.42 1.16
C ILE A 83 -23.93 -1.47 1.29
N GLU A 84 -24.46 -1.30 2.50
CA GLU A 84 -25.59 -0.40 2.77
C GLU A 84 -25.26 1.06 2.40
N ARG A 85 -24.04 1.51 2.72
CA ARG A 85 -23.56 2.86 2.38
C ARG A 85 -23.13 3.00 0.93
N ARG A 86 -22.89 1.88 0.24
CA ARG A 86 -22.35 1.80 -1.13
C ARG A 86 -20.98 2.48 -1.25
N GLU A 87 -20.25 2.53 -0.16
CA GLU A 87 -18.89 3.05 -0.06
C GLU A 87 -18.18 2.41 1.14
N GLY A 88 -16.87 2.24 1.06
CA GLY A 88 -16.13 1.62 2.15
C GLY A 88 -14.69 1.22 1.81
N LEU A 89 -14.12 0.43 2.71
CA LEU A 89 -12.76 -0.06 2.65
C LEU A 89 -12.75 -1.58 2.86
N THR A 90 -12.56 -2.32 1.79
CA THR A 90 -12.41 -3.77 1.90
C THR A 90 -11.07 -4.16 2.49
N TYR A 91 -11.03 -5.37 3.04
CA TYR A 91 -9.81 -6.00 3.53
C TYR A 91 -9.37 -7.11 2.58
N ARG A 92 -8.19 -7.62 2.84
CA ARG A 92 -7.68 -8.84 2.19
C ARG A 92 -6.86 -9.63 3.20
N THR A 93 -6.79 -10.93 2.96
CA THR A 93 -5.83 -11.80 3.61
C THR A 93 -4.57 -11.86 2.75
N VAL A 94 -3.43 -11.50 3.32
CA VAL A 94 -2.11 -11.70 2.73
C VAL A 94 -1.64 -13.09 3.11
N HIS A 95 -1.18 -13.86 2.11
CA HIS A 95 -0.51 -15.13 2.32
C HIS A 95 0.99 -14.91 2.22
N ALA A 96 1.73 -15.26 3.27
CA ALA A 96 3.17 -15.11 3.29
C ALA A 96 3.89 -16.38 3.70
N ARG A 97 5.15 -16.47 3.28
CA ARG A 97 6.11 -17.45 3.76
C ARG A 97 7.20 -16.74 4.55
N ILE A 98 7.39 -17.13 5.81
CA ILE A 98 8.57 -16.76 6.61
C ILE A 98 9.80 -17.43 5.99
N ASP A 99 10.75 -16.60 5.55
CA ASP A 99 11.97 -17.07 4.92
C ASP A 99 13.09 -17.26 5.96
N LYS A 100 13.23 -16.33 6.90
CA LYS A 100 14.28 -16.35 7.93
C LYS A 100 13.88 -15.58 9.17
N VAL A 101 14.26 -16.09 10.34
CA VAL A 101 14.28 -15.32 11.59
C VAL A 101 15.62 -14.59 11.70
N LEU A 102 15.56 -13.26 11.76
CA LEU A 102 16.72 -12.37 11.85
C LEU A 102 17.12 -12.09 13.30
N TRP A 103 16.13 -11.92 14.17
CA TRP A 103 16.32 -11.66 15.59
C TRP A 103 15.17 -12.26 16.39
N SER A 104 15.44 -12.66 17.63
CA SER A 104 14.43 -13.08 18.59
C SER A 104 14.69 -12.37 19.91
N GLY A 105 13.62 -11.88 20.54
CA GLY A 105 13.67 -11.33 21.88
C GLY A 105 13.84 -12.40 22.95
N ASP A 106 14.25 -11.97 24.13
CA ASP A 106 14.34 -12.85 25.29
C ASP A 106 12.95 -13.37 25.67
N GLY A 107 12.83 -14.68 25.91
CA GLY A 107 11.55 -15.31 26.25
C GLY A 107 10.53 -15.36 25.10
N ALA A 108 10.94 -15.10 23.86
CA ALA A 108 10.07 -15.21 22.70
C ALA A 108 9.44 -16.62 22.58
N LEU A 109 8.15 -16.65 22.22
CA LEU A 109 7.46 -17.87 21.83
C LEU A 109 8.11 -18.46 20.57
N LYS A 110 7.66 -19.64 20.11
CA LYS A 110 8.15 -20.18 18.85
C LYS A 110 7.67 -19.32 17.68
N PRO A 111 8.53 -18.96 16.73
CA PRO A 111 8.14 -18.14 15.58
C PRO A 111 7.11 -18.87 14.70
N PRO A 112 6.33 -18.14 13.88
CA PRO A 112 5.42 -18.76 12.93
C PRO A 112 6.20 -19.69 11.99
N ALA A 113 5.72 -20.93 11.88
CA ALA A 113 6.42 -21.98 11.15
C ALA A 113 6.03 -21.97 9.67
N GLY A 114 6.88 -21.37 8.84
CA GLY A 114 6.74 -21.42 7.38
C GLY A 114 5.65 -20.49 6.85
N ALA A 115 4.38 -20.87 6.93
CA ALA A 115 3.28 -20.03 6.46
C ALA A 115 2.84 -19.02 7.53
N TRP A 116 2.51 -17.81 7.10
CA TRP A 116 1.98 -16.76 7.95
C TRP A 116 0.97 -15.95 7.15
N ASP A 117 -0.30 -16.05 7.56
CA ASP A 117 -1.40 -15.33 6.94
C ASP A 117 -1.85 -14.21 7.87
N PHE A 118 -2.11 -13.03 7.31
CA PHE A 118 -2.60 -11.90 8.10
C PHE A 118 -3.51 -10.99 7.28
N ARG A 119 -4.46 -10.37 7.96
CA ARG A 119 -5.42 -9.44 7.36
C ARG A 119 -4.81 -8.04 7.27
N THR A 120 -5.02 -7.36 6.14
CA THR A 120 -4.66 -5.96 5.94
C THR A 120 -5.65 -5.28 4.98
N TYR A 121 -5.47 -4.00 4.71
CA TYR A 121 -6.33 -3.25 3.81
C TYR A 121 -6.24 -3.76 2.36
N GLY A 122 -7.40 -3.86 1.72
CA GLY A 122 -7.58 -4.23 0.33
C GLY A 122 -7.76 -2.99 -0.53
N SER A 123 -9.01 -2.62 -0.76
CA SER A 123 -9.40 -1.60 -1.72
C SER A 123 -10.44 -0.64 -1.14
N ALA A 124 -10.36 0.62 -1.53
CA ALA A 124 -11.41 1.59 -1.28
C ALA A 124 -12.40 1.57 -2.46
N PHE A 125 -13.68 1.75 -2.18
CA PHE A 125 -14.70 1.89 -3.22
C PHE A 125 -15.72 2.96 -2.85
N ASN A 126 -16.23 3.63 -3.88
CA ASN A 126 -17.39 4.51 -3.78
C ASN A 126 -18.26 4.30 -5.02
N ASP A 127 -19.43 3.69 -4.83
CA ASP A 127 -20.40 3.45 -5.90
C ASP A 127 -21.40 4.62 -6.05
N ASN A 128 -21.33 5.63 -5.18
CA ASN A 128 -22.18 6.81 -5.22
C ASN A 128 -21.69 7.85 -6.23
N ASP A 129 -20.37 7.96 -6.44
CA ASP A 129 -19.74 8.87 -7.41
C ASP A 129 -19.33 8.18 -8.72
N GLY A 130 -19.47 6.85 -8.80
CA GLY A 130 -19.09 6.05 -9.97
C GLY A 130 -17.57 5.90 -10.15
N ALA A 131 -16.77 6.25 -9.14
CA ALA A 131 -15.31 6.11 -9.17
C ALA A 131 -14.86 4.64 -9.19
N GLY A 132 -15.72 3.73 -8.74
CA GLY A 132 -15.44 2.29 -8.70
C GLY A 132 -14.45 1.94 -7.58
N THR A 133 -13.74 0.83 -7.77
CA THR A 133 -12.81 0.27 -6.77
C THR A 133 -11.37 0.62 -7.12
N ALA A 134 -10.60 1.08 -6.13
CA ALA A 134 -9.17 1.39 -6.23
C ALA A 134 -8.40 0.76 -5.05
N LYS A 135 -7.16 0.35 -5.29
CA LYS A 135 -6.32 -0.20 -4.21
C LYS A 135 -6.11 0.86 -3.12
N PHE A 136 -6.15 0.44 -1.86
CA PHE A 136 -5.85 1.33 -0.74
C PHE A 136 -4.45 1.06 -0.20
N ALA A 137 -3.71 2.13 0.12
CA ALA A 137 -2.45 2.06 0.83
C ALA A 137 -2.39 3.14 1.91
N LEU A 138 -1.69 2.86 3.01
CA LEU A 138 -1.37 3.88 4.00
C LEU A 138 -0.15 4.69 3.54
N GLU A 139 -0.21 6.01 3.72
CA GLU A 139 0.92 6.88 3.46
C GLU A 139 2.10 6.51 4.36
N GLY A 140 3.30 6.51 3.77
CA GLY A 140 4.53 6.22 4.46
C GLY A 140 4.62 4.76 4.90
N ARG A 141 3.93 3.84 4.22
CA ARG A 141 3.88 2.41 4.56
C ARG A 141 3.87 1.51 3.33
N PRO A 142 4.44 0.29 3.40
CA PRO A 142 4.23 -0.71 2.37
C PRO A 142 2.75 -1.10 2.32
N ARG A 143 2.22 -1.32 1.11
CA ARG A 143 0.90 -1.94 0.96
C ARG A 143 0.98 -3.44 1.26
N VAL A 144 2.14 -4.07 1.05
CA VAL A 144 2.41 -5.51 1.20
C VAL A 144 1.77 -6.31 0.06
N GLU A 145 2.40 -6.26 -1.10
CA GLU A 145 1.94 -6.87 -2.36
C GLU A 145 2.59 -8.23 -2.62
N ALA A 146 1.89 -9.09 -3.36
CA ALA A 146 2.40 -10.40 -3.77
C ALA A 146 3.66 -10.29 -4.64
N GLY A 147 4.57 -11.25 -4.47
CA GLY A 147 5.83 -11.32 -5.22
C GLY A 147 6.98 -10.48 -4.63
N HIS A 148 6.73 -9.75 -3.54
CA HIS A 148 7.73 -8.93 -2.85
C HIS A 148 8.17 -9.57 -1.53
N THR A 149 9.39 -9.23 -1.11
CA THR A 149 9.99 -9.65 0.15
C THR A 149 10.06 -8.47 1.10
N TYR A 150 9.79 -8.73 2.38
CA TYR A 150 9.73 -7.73 3.43
C TYR A 150 10.47 -8.21 4.68
N ILE A 151 10.83 -7.27 5.54
CA ILE A 151 11.20 -7.51 6.93
C ILE A 151 10.03 -7.07 7.81
N ALA A 152 9.65 -7.88 8.81
CA ALA A 152 8.67 -7.47 9.81
C ALA A 152 9.14 -7.76 11.24
N ALA A 153 8.79 -6.86 12.17
CA ALA A 153 8.84 -7.12 13.61
C ALA A 153 7.49 -7.69 14.06
N LEU A 154 7.50 -8.95 14.49
CA LEU A 154 6.32 -9.74 14.83
C LEU A 154 6.14 -9.88 16.33
N ARG A 155 4.88 -9.85 16.77
CA ARG A 155 4.45 -10.21 18.11
C ARG A 155 3.34 -11.26 18.05
N TRP A 156 3.30 -12.12 19.05
CA TRP A 156 2.13 -12.90 19.35
C TRP A 156 1.09 -12.00 20.02
N ARG A 157 -0.17 -12.14 19.63
CA ARG A 157 -1.32 -11.60 20.34
C ARG A 157 -2.19 -12.77 20.76
N ASP A 158 -2.43 -12.89 22.05
CA ASP A 158 -3.36 -13.87 22.58
C ASP A 158 -4.77 -13.60 22.04
N ASP A 159 -5.56 -14.65 21.89
CA ASP A 159 -6.98 -14.53 21.59
C ASP A 159 -7.70 -13.98 22.83
N PRO A 160 -8.24 -12.74 22.80
CA PRO A 160 -8.85 -12.13 23.97
C PRO A 160 -10.13 -12.87 24.40
N CYS A 161 -10.72 -13.69 23.52
CA CYS A 161 -11.89 -14.52 23.78
C CYS A 161 -11.54 -15.95 24.21
N SER A 162 -10.25 -16.27 24.43
CA SER A 162 -9.84 -17.59 24.90
C SER A 162 -8.84 -17.53 26.05
N ASP A 163 -9.09 -18.32 27.10
CA ASP A 163 -8.13 -18.55 28.19
C ASP A 163 -6.98 -19.51 27.79
N ASP A 164 -7.00 -20.06 26.56
CA ASP A 164 -5.94 -20.95 26.07
C ASP A 164 -4.76 -20.12 25.53
N PRO A 165 -3.60 -20.10 26.20
CA PRO A 165 -2.44 -19.32 25.76
C PRO A 165 -1.82 -19.82 24.45
N ALA A 166 -2.25 -20.99 23.94
CA ALA A 166 -1.88 -21.46 22.61
C ALA A 166 -2.77 -20.90 21.50
N LYS A 167 -3.87 -20.22 21.84
CA LYS A 167 -4.74 -19.54 20.88
C LYS A 167 -4.40 -18.07 20.80
N GLY A 168 -4.15 -17.64 19.58
CA GLY A 168 -3.70 -16.30 19.28
C GLY A 168 -3.20 -16.23 17.86
N THR A 169 -2.66 -15.07 17.50
CA THR A 169 -2.18 -14.82 16.15
C THR A 169 -0.88 -14.02 16.15
N TRP A 170 -0.02 -14.34 15.19
CA TRP A 170 1.15 -13.53 14.89
C TRP A 170 0.72 -12.32 14.06
N GLY A 171 1.09 -11.12 14.53
CA GLY A 171 0.91 -9.87 13.80
C GLY A 171 2.17 -9.03 13.82
N SER A 172 2.30 -8.12 12.87
CA SER A 172 3.30 -7.04 12.97
C SER A 172 2.98 -6.15 14.17
N LEU A 173 4.00 -5.50 14.76
CA LEU A 173 3.78 -4.49 15.81
C LEU A 173 2.88 -3.33 15.37
N GLY A 174 2.97 -2.99 14.09
CA GLY A 174 2.28 -1.89 13.44
C GLY A 174 2.80 -1.76 12.02
N SER A 175 2.23 -0.86 11.24
CA SER A 175 2.64 -0.71 9.85
C SER A 175 4.07 -0.14 9.71
N GLY A 176 4.55 0.62 10.69
CA GLY A 176 5.94 1.10 10.77
C GLY A 176 6.97 -0.01 11.06
N ALA A 177 6.51 -1.19 11.48
CA ALA A 177 7.34 -2.36 11.70
C ALA A 177 7.48 -3.27 10.47
N ILE A 178 7.13 -2.80 9.27
CA ILE A 178 7.28 -3.53 8.01
C ILE A 178 8.17 -2.74 7.06
N LEU A 179 9.23 -3.37 6.55
CA LEU A 179 10.19 -2.76 5.62
C LEU A 179 10.23 -3.53 4.30
N PRO A 180 10.20 -2.86 3.13
CA PRO A 180 10.50 -3.51 1.86
C PRO A 180 11.94 -4.07 1.86
N TYR A 181 12.15 -5.23 1.24
CA TYR A 181 13.42 -5.95 1.31
C TYR A 181 13.75 -6.76 0.04
N ASP A 182 13.31 -6.29 -1.13
CA ASP A 182 13.61 -6.96 -2.39
C ASP A 182 15.12 -6.96 -2.69
N GLY A 183 15.61 -8.07 -3.23
CA GLY A 183 17.03 -8.21 -3.60
C GLY A 183 17.99 -8.06 -2.41
N GLU A 184 17.51 -8.36 -1.20
CA GLU A 184 18.26 -8.25 0.05
C GLU A 184 18.74 -6.82 0.34
N VAL A 185 17.96 -5.80 -0.04
CA VAL A 185 18.26 -4.40 0.22
C VAL A 185 17.09 -3.77 0.98
N ILE A 186 17.36 -3.24 2.17
CA ILE A 186 16.33 -2.59 2.98
C ILE A 186 15.79 -1.37 2.23
N GLY A 187 14.46 -1.26 2.19
CA GLY A 187 13.72 -0.21 1.50
C GLY A 187 13.57 -0.42 0.00
N GLN A 188 14.17 -1.45 -0.59
CA GLN A 188 13.98 -1.80 -2.01
C GLN A 188 12.69 -2.61 -2.19
N GLY A 189 11.91 -2.31 -3.24
CA GLY A 189 10.72 -3.06 -3.59
C GLY A 189 9.44 -2.25 -3.48
N GLU A 190 8.34 -2.94 -3.22
CA GLU A 190 7.03 -2.30 -3.11
C GLU A 190 6.92 -1.39 -1.89
N TYR A 191 6.38 -0.19 -2.12
CA TYR A 191 6.00 0.77 -1.10
C TYR A 191 4.80 1.59 -1.57
N GLU A 192 3.78 1.76 -0.72
CA GLU A 192 2.52 2.45 -1.04
C GLU A 192 1.84 1.93 -2.34
N GLY A 193 1.89 0.62 -2.57
CA GLY A 193 1.32 -0.02 -3.77
C GLY A 193 2.14 0.17 -5.04
N ARG A 194 3.39 0.67 -4.94
CA ARG A 194 4.25 0.91 -6.11
C ARG A 194 5.65 0.34 -5.90
N VAL A 195 6.18 -0.33 -6.93
CA VAL A 195 7.57 -0.81 -6.92
C VAL A 195 8.54 0.34 -7.11
N ARG A 196 9.48 0.50 -6.18
CA ARG A 196 10.41 1.62 -6.11
C ARG A 196 11.80 1.15 -5.67
N THR A 197 12.80 1.98 -5.96
CA THR A 197 14.15 1.78 -5.43
C THR A 197 14.24 2.21 -3.97
N ALA A 198 15.22 1.68 -3.24
CA ALA A 198 15.48 2.09 -1.87
C ALA A 198 15.77 3.61 -1.73
N VAL A 199 16.42 4.22 -2.72
CA VAL A 199 16.68 5.67 -2.74
C VAL A 199 15.38 6.46 -2.86
N GLN A 200 14.45 6.02 -3.73
CA GLN A 200 13.14 6.67 -3.88
C GLN A 200 12.30 6.51 -2.61
N ASN A 201 12.31 5.33 -2.00
CA ASN A 201 11.55 5.03 -0.80
C ASN A 201 12.09 5.74 0.44
N LYS A 202 13.40 5.98 0.52
CA LYS A 202 14.03 6.67 1.66
C LYS A 202 13.35 8.00 2.00
N ALA A 203 12.96 8.79 1.00
CA ALA A 203 12.30 10.08 1.18
C ALA A 203 10.86 9.95 1.69
N LEU A 204 10.20 8.82 1.43
CA LEU A 204 8.83 8.51 1.86
C LEU A 204 8.80 7.76 3.21
N MET A 205 9.94 7.22 3.63
CA MET A 205 10.14 6.52 4.90
C MET A 205 10.60 7.46 6.03
N THR A 206 10.46 8.77 5.84
CA THR A 206 10.71 9.75 6.89
C THR A 206 9.55 9.71 7.87
N GLY A 207 9.65 8.88 8.91
CA GLY A 207 8.62 8.83 9.95
C GLY A 207 8.60 10.10 10.80
N GLU A 208 7.60 10.17 11.69
CA GLU A 208 7.29 11.33 12.52
C GLU A 208 8.15 11.39 13.80
N SER A 209 8.90 10.32 14.10
CA SER A 209 9.78 10.26 15.26
C SER A 209 10.86 11.36 15.24
N PRO A 210 11.16 12.02 16.37
CA PRO A 210 12.23 13.03 16.47
C PRO A 210 13.61 12.50 16.05
N ASP A 211 13.86 11.23 16.31
CA ASP A 211 15.10 10.58 15.91
C ASP A 211 15.09 10.15 14.44
N GLY A 212 13.93 10.21 13.78
CA GLY A 212 13.65 9.69 12.44
C GLY A 212 13.37 8.19 12.44
N ALA A 213 12.48 7.74 11.55
CA ALA A 213 12.14 6.34 11.42
C ALA A 213 13.33 5.45 11.02
N LEU A 214 13.35 4.25 11.60
CA LEU A 214 14.30 3.19 11.31
C LEU A 214 14.35 2.87 9.81
N ALA A 215 13.17 2.83 9.17
CA ALA A 215 13.02 2.59 7.73
C ALA A 215 13.88 3.56 6.89
N GLY A 216 13.73 4.88 7.10
CA GLY A 216 14.47 5.88 6.34
C GLY A 216 15.97 5.86 6.63
N LYS A 217 16.39 5.52 7.87
CA LYS A 217 17.81 5.37 8.23
C LYS A 217 18.48 4.20 7.51
N LEU A 218 17.76 3.09 7.39
CA LEU A 218 18.28 1.83 6.85
C LEU A 218 18.06 1.66 5.34
N ALA A 219 17.28 2.53 4.70
CA ALA A 219 17.04 2.47 3.26
C ALA A 219 18.35 2.45 2.45
N GLY A 220 18.49 1.43 1.60
CA GLY A 220 19.67 1.15 0.77
C GLY A 220 20.72 0.28 1.44
N GLN A 221 20.53 -0.09 2.71
CA GLN A 221 21.49 -0.89 3.48
C GLN A 221 21.14 -2.39 3.45
N LYS A 222 22.07 -3.21 3.98
CA LYS A 222 21.90 -4.65 4.17
C LYS A 222 21.34 -4.96 5.56
N VAL A 223 20.94 -6.22 5.76
CA VAL A 223 20.25 -6.67 6.99
C VAL A 223 21.14 -6.56 8.24
N GLU A 224 22.45 -6.63 8.08
CA GLU A 224 23.42 -6.49 9.17
C GLU A 224 23.27 -5.14 9.86
N SER A 225 22.98 -4.07 9.11
CA SER A 225 22.74 -2.74 9.68
C SER A 225 21.49 -2.69 10.56
N LEU A 226 20.45 -3.46 10.22
CA LEU A 226 19.27 -3.62 11.06
C LEU A 226 19.62 -4.36 12.35
N LEU A 227 20.34 -5.49 12.26
CA LEU A 227 20.74 -6.27 13.43
C LEU A 227 21.60 -5.43 14.39
N ASP A 228 22.51 -4.64 13.85
CA ASP A 228 23.32 -3.68 14.60
C ASP A 228 22.47 -2.61 15.31
N ALA A 229 21.41 -2.12 14.64
CA ALA A 229 20.48 -1.18 15.25
C ALA A 229 19.69 -1.84 16.39
N LEU A 230 19.15 -3.04 16.19
CA LEU A 230 18.42 -3.80 17.21
C LEU A 230 19.31 -4.12 18.42
N LYS A 231 20.58 -4.45 18.20
CA LYS A 231 21.54 -4.72 19.28
C LYS A 231 21.82 -3.50 20.16
N ARG A 232 21.77 -2.30 19.59
CA ARG A 232 21.99 -1.04 20.32
C ARG A 232 20.70 -0.47 20.93
N ALA A 233 19.56 -0.96 20.48
CA ALA A 233 18.26 -0.49 20.90
C ALA A 233 18.02 -0.78 22.38
N LYS A 234 17.21 0.07 23.01
CA LYS A 234 16.85 -0.04 24.42
C LYS A 234 15.34 -0.29 24.53
N PRO A 235 14.92 -1.41 25.15
CA PRO A 235 13.51 -1.64 25.43
C PRO A 235 12.90 -0.50 26.25
N ILE A 236 11.72 -0.06 25.83
CA ILE A 236 10.89 0.97 26.45
C ILE A 236 10.00 0.28 27.48
N GLN A 237 10.04 0.78 28.72
CA GLN A 237 9.20 0.24 29.78
C GLN A 237 7.72 0.52 29.51
N GLY A 238 6.87 -0.49 29.72
CA GLY A 238 5.42 -0.37 29.57
C GLY A 238 4.93 -0.30 28.12
N PHE A 239 5.79 -0.62 27.15
CA PHE A 239 5.41 -0.62 25.74
C PHE A 239 4.19 -1.54 25.48
N GLY A 240 3.12 -0.97 24.94
CA GLY A 240 1.90 -1.69 24.57
C GLY A 240 1.06 -2.21 25.75
N ALA A 241 1.29 -1.73 26.97
CA ALA A 241 0.54 -2.16 28.16
C ALA A 241 -0.96 -1.78 28.11
N ASP A 242 -1.33 -0.83 27.25
CA ASP A 242 -2.68 -0.34 27.00
C ASP A 242 -3.41 -1.10 25.87
N LEU A 243 -2.74 -2.03 25.19
CA LEU A 243 -3.30 -2.81 24.08
C LEU A 243 -3.98 -4.12 24.51
N ALA A 244 -4.34 -4.26 25.79
CA ALA A 244 -5.09 -5.42 26.23
C ALA A 244 -6.45 -5.42 25.49
N GLU A 245 -6.53 -6.22 24.42
CA GLU A 245 -7.76 -6.41 23.66
C GLU A 245 -8.78 -7.08 24.59
N THR A 246 -9.98 -6.52 24.67
CA THR A 246 -11.11 -7.12 25.39
C THR A 246 -11.90 -7.98 24.43
N CYS A 247 -12.34 -9.17 24.85
CA CYS A 247 -13.25 -9.97 24.03
C CYS A 247 -14.52 -9.18 23.72
N ASP A 248 -14.77 -8.88 22.45
CA ASP A 248 -16.08 -8.46 22.00
C ASP A 248 -16.97 -9.71 21.89
N PRO A 249 -18.11 -9.77 22.60
CA PRO A 249 -19.02 -10.92 22.51
C PRO A 249 -19.51 -11.22 21.09
N GLU A 250 -19.45 -10.25 20.16
CA GLU A 250 -19.80 -10.48 18.75
C GLU A 250 -18.73 -11.30 18.00
N ASP A 251 -17.46 -11.20 18.39
CA ASP A 251 -16.34 -11.96 17.80
C ASP A 251 -16.27 -13.41 18.30
N ALA A 252 -16.92 -13.73 19.43
CA ALA A 252 -16.93 -15.06 20.03
C ALA A 252 -17.91 -16.06 19.34
N ALA A 253 -18.75 -15.58 18.42
CA ALA A 253 -19.84 -16.36 17.83
C ALA A 253 -19.59 -16.88 16.40
N GLY A 254 -18.38 -16.67 15.85
CA GLY A 254 -17.95 -17.08 14.51
C GLY A 254 -17.36 -18.48 14.40
#